data_AF-A0A1S1T8G5-F1
#
_entry.id   AF-A0A1S1T8G5-F1
#
_cell.length_a   1.000
_cell.length_b   1.000
_cell.length_c   1.000
_cell.angle_alpha   90.00
_cell.angle_beta   90.00
_cell.angle_gamma   90.00
#
_symmetry.space_group_name_H-M   'P 1'
#
loop_
_entity.id
_entity.type
_entity.pdbx_description
1 polymer ?
#
loop_
_entity_poly.entity_id
_entity_poly.type
_entity_poly.pdbx_seq_one_letter_code
_entity_poly.pdbx_strand_id
1 'polypeptide(L)'
;MIDWQKTASHVIGEVHRNLPADADLAARKKALRAARPWEFGATSWGKKVWAKHSRAYLEKFGLPPLKAKAIENHLSPLERMIAKAKAGDA
;
A
#
# COMPACT_ATOMS: atom_id res chain seq x y z
N MET A 1 5.88 22.34 -6.80
CA MET A 1 5.09 21.10 -6.67
C MET A 1 5.88 20.15 -5.78
N ILE A 2 5.26 19.54 -4.77
CA ILE A 2 5.96 18.59 -3.89
C ILE A 2 6.24 17.28 -4.65
N ASP A 3 7.45 16.74 -4.50
CA ASP A 3 7.75 15.38 -4.94
C ASP A 3 7.27 14.39 -3.88
N TRP A 4 6.00 13.97 -4.02
CA TRP A 4 5.34 13.08 -3.06
C TRP A 4 6.12 11.79 -2.78
N GLN A 5 6.76 11.19 -3.79
CA GLN A 5 7.45 9.92 -3.64
C GLN A 5 8.75 10.12 -2.86
N LYS A 6 9.54 11.12 -3.24
CA LYS A 6 10.82 11.43 -2.59
C LYS A 6 10.61 11.89 -1.15
N THR A 7 9.65 12.77 -0.90
CA THR A 7 9.35 13.25 0.45
C THR A 7 8.87 12.12 1.35
N ALA A 8 7.97 11.23 0.88
CA ALA A 8 7.50 10.11 1.70
C ALA A 8 8.65 9.17 2.10
N SER A 9 9.49 8.80 1.13
CA SER A 9 10.66 7.95 1.39
C SER A 9 11.63 8.59 2.39
N HIS A 10 11.89 9.89 2.23
CA HIS A 10 12.76 10.64 3.12
C HIS A 10 12.26 10.64 4.57
N VAL A 11 11.00 11.04 4.80
CA VAL A 11 10.42 11.10 6.15
C VAL A 11 10.39 9.72 6.80
N ILE A 12 10.04 8.68 6.05
CA ILE A 12 10.03 7.31 6.57
C ILE A 12 11.44 6.84 6.95
N GLY A 13 12.46 7.23 6.17
CA GLY A 13 13.85 6.99 6.50
C GLY A 13 14.30 7.69 7.79
N GLU A 14 13.85 8.92 8.02
CA GLU A 14 14.09 9.63 9.28
C GLU A 14 13.43 8.94 10.48
N VAL A 15 12.16 8.56 10.33
CA VAL A 15 11.44 7.79 11.36
C VAL A 15 12.17 6.49 11.67
N HIS A 16 12.66 5.78 10.64
CA HIS A 16 13.42 4.54 10.83
C HIS A 16 14.71 4.75 11.62
N ARG A 17 15.46 5.82 11.32
CA ARG A 17 16.72 6.14 12.01
C ARG A 17 16.51 6.56 13.48
N ASN A 18 15.38 7.20 13.76
CA ASN A 18 15.05 7.68 15.10
C ASN A 18 14.33 6.64 15.98
N LEU A 19 14.00 5.48 15.42
CA LEU A 19 13.36 4.39 16.14
C LEU A 19 14.39 3.39 16.65
N PRO A 20 14.25 2.90 17.90
CA PRO A 20 15.00 1.75 18.39
C PRO A 20 14.82 0.52 17.49
N ALA A 21 15.87 -0.29 17.35
CA ALA A 21 15.85 -1.47 16.49
C ALA A 21 14.84 -2.53 16.96
N ASP A 22 14.61 -2.61 18.27
CA ASP A 22 13.66 -3.49 18.95
C ASP A 22 12.22 -2.95 19.00
N ALA A 23 11.97 -1.77 18.41
CA ALA A 23 10.63 -1.19 18.39
C ALA A 23 9.63 -2.13 17.71
N ASP A 24 8.53 -2.40 18.42
CA ASP A 24 7.46 -3.25 17.95
C ASP A 24 6.66 -2.62 16.78
N LEU A 25 5.81 -3.42 16.15
CA LEU A 25 5.03 -2.96 15.00
C LEU A 25 4.06 -1.82 15.38
N ALA A 26 3.56 -1.80 16.62
CA ALA A 26 2.64 -0.77 17.11
C ALA A 26 3.36 0.58 17.26
N ALA A 27 4.56 0.60 17.85
CA ALA A 27 5.40 1.77 17.99
C ALA A 27 5.79 2.31 16.61
N ARG A 28 6.17 1.45 15.66
CA ARG A 28 6.48 1.85 14.29
C ARG A 28 5.28 2.52 13.59
N LYS A 29 4.07 1.96 13.75
CA LYS A 29 2.83 2.57 13.23
C LYS A 29 2.54 3.93 13.87
N LYS A 30 2.72 4.05 15.19
CA LYS A 30 2.53 5.30 15.94
C LYS A 30 3.51 6.38 15.49
N ALA A 31 4.79 6.03 15.37
CA ALA A 31 5.85 6.94 14.92
C ALA A 31 5.59 7.45 13.49
N LEU A 32 5.22 6.56 12.57
CA LEU A 32 4.83 6.97 11.22
C LEU A 32 3.62 7.91 11.21
N ARG A 33 2.61 7.66 12.05
CA ARG A 33 1.43 8.54 12.12
C ARG A 33 1.79 9.93 12.66
N ALA A 34 2.68 9.99 13.63
CA ALA A 34 3.15 11.25 14.23
C ALA A 34 4.05 12.06 13.28
N ALA A 35 4.90 11.39 12.49
CA ALA A 35 5.82 12.03 11.57
C ALA A 35 5.19 12.43 10.23
N ARG A 36 3.93 12.06 9.96
CA ARG A 36 3.28 12.32 8.68
C ARG A 36 3.15 13.83 8.43
N PRO A 37 3.78 14.39 7.37
CA PRO A 37 3.61 15.80 7.03
C PRO A 37 2.16 16.11 6.65
N TRP A 38 1.71 17.32 6.98
CA TRP A 38 0.31 17.72 6.82
C TRP A 38 -0.14 17.72 5.35
N GLU A 39 0.78 17.95 4.40
CA GLU A 39 0.54 17.94 2.96
C GLU A 39 0.00 16.58 2.49
N PHE A 40 0.49 15.48 3.08
CA PHE A 40 -0.01 14.13 2.78
C PHE A 40 -1.44 13.90 3.31
N GLY A 41 -1.90 14.72 4.25
CA GLY A 41 -3.29 14.76 4.70
C GLY A 41 -4.19 15.66 3.85
N ALA A 42 -3.62 16.62 3.11
CA ALA A 42 -4.37 17.64 2.37
C ALA A 42 -4.95 17.13 1.04
N THR A 43 -4.31 16.14 0.40
CA THR A 43 -4.73 15.67 -0.93
C THR A 43 -4.99 14.16 -0.96
N SER A 44 -5.91 13.72 -1.82
CA SER A 44 -6.18 12.29 -2.03
C SER A 44 -4.96 11.54 -2.56
N TRP A 45 -4.16 12.20 -3.42
CA TRP A 45 -2.92 11.62 -3.93
C TRP A 45 -1.86 11.48 -2.83
N GLY A 46 -1.64 12.53 -2.02
CA GLY A 46 -0.75 12.47 -0.87
C GLY A 46 -1.13 11.34 0.08
N LYS A 47 -2.41 11.22 0.45
CA LYS A 47 -2.90 10.12 1.31
C LYS A 47 -2.54 8.75 0.75
N LYS A 48 -2.72 8.56 -0.56
CA LYS A 48 -2.39 7.31 -1.26
C LYS A 48 -0.89 7.02 -1.26
N VAL A 49 -0.05 8.01 -1.58
CA VAL A 49 1.41 7.87 -1.58
C VAL A 49 1.92 7.53 -0.18
N TRP A 50 1.45 8.25 0.85
CA TRP A 50 1.82 7.98 2.23
C TRP A 50 1.46 6.56 2.65
N ALA A 51 0.24 6.11 2.35
CA ALA A 51 -0.21 4.77 2.67
C ALA A 51 0.63 3.70 1.97
N LYS A 52 0.98 3.89 0.70
CA LYS A 52 1.85 2.97 -0.07
C LYS A 52 3.22 2.81 0.61
N HIS A 53 3.91 3.90 0.87
CA HIS A 53 5.26 3.87 1.44
C HIS A 53 5.29 3.40 2.89
N SER A 54 4.35 3.89 3.71
CA SER A 54 4.20 3.45 5.10
C SER A 54 3.99 1.95 5.18
N ARG A 55 3.17 1.41 4.29
CA ARG A 55 2.91 -0.03 4.24
C ARG A 55 4.16 -0.81 3.84
N ALA A 56 4.81 -0.43 2.75
CA ALA A 56 6.04 -1.08 2.29
C ALA A 56 7.14 -1.09 3.37
N TYR A 57 7.20 -0.04 4.19
CA TYR A 57 8.07 -0.02 5.37
C TYR A 57 7.61 -1.02 6.44
N LEU A 58 6.35 -0.97 6.85
CA LEU A 58 5.80 -1.83 7.91
C LEU A 58 5.81 -3.31 7.56
N GLU A 59 5.71 -3.67 6.27
CA GLU A 59 5.81 -5.06 5.79
C GLU A 59 7.18 -5.68 6.12
N LYS A 60 8.25 -4.87 6.17
CA LYS A 60 9.59 -5.32 6.60
C LYS A 60 9.65 -5.67 8.10
N PHE A 61 8.69 -5.21 8.90
CA PHE A 61 8.63 -5.40 10.35
C PHE A 61 7.43 -6.25 10.79
N GLY A 62 6.91 -7.09 9.90
CA GLY A 62 5.89 -8.09 10.24
C GLY A 62 4.45 -7.67 9.95
N LEU A 63 4.20 -6.57 9.22
CA LEU A 63 2.88 -6.34 8.66
C LEU A 63 2.63 -7.35 7.51
N PRO A 64 1.53 -8.12 7.53
CA PRO A 64 1.27 -9.06 6.45
C PRO A 64 1.10 -8.31 5.12
N PRO A 65 1.63 -8.82 4.00
CA PRO A 65 1.47 -8.19 2.70
C PRO A 65 -0.04 -8.10 2.35
N LEU A 66 -0.42 -7.10 1.55
CA LEU A 66 -1.77 -7.13 0.98
C LEU A 66 -1.91 -8.40 0.17
N LYS A 67 -2.97 -9.18 0.43
CA LYS A 67 -3.38 -10.24 -0.50
C LYS A 67 -3.53 -9.58 -1.86
N ALA A 68 -2.69 -9.97 -2.82
CA ALA A 68 -2.91 -9.58 -4.20
C ALA A 68 -4.35 -9.95 -4.52
N LYS A 69 -5.12 -9.01 -5.09
CA LYS A 69 -6.45 -9.37 -5.60
C LYS A 69 -6.21 -10.54 -6.55
N ALA A 70 -6.75 -11.71 -6.21
CA ALA A 70 -6.68 -12.85 -7.09
C ALA A 70 -7.20 -12.39 -8.45
N ILE A 71 -6.38 -12.57 -9.49
CA ILE A 71 -6.75 -12.30 -10.89
C ILE A 71 -7.87 -13.27 -11.34
N GLU A 72 -8.36 -14.13 -10.44
CA GLU A 72 -9.25 -15.26 -10.69
C GLU A 72 -10.64 -14.94 -11.24
N ASN A 73 -11.07 -13.68 -11.35
CA ASN A 73 -12.47 -13.40 -11.76
C ASN A 73 -12.62 -12.29 -12.80
N HIS A 74 -11.66 -12.17 -13.71
CA HIS A 74 -11.85 -11.39 -14.92
C HIS A 74 -11.66 -12.30 -16.12
N LEU A 75 -12.59 -13.24 -16.32
CA LEU A 75 -12.80 -13.78 -17.66
C LEU A 75 -12.85 -12.57 -18.60
N SER A 76 -11.89 -12.51 -19.52
CA SER A 76 -11.88 -11.56 -20.61
C SER A 76 -13.21 -11.65 -21.36
N PRO A 77 -13.63 -10.60 -22.07
CA PRO A 77 -14.87 -10.64 -22.85
C PRO A 77 -14.98 -11.88 -23.74
N LEU A 78 -13.85 -12.35 -24.30
CA LEU A 78 -13.78 -13.58 -25.09
C LEU A 78 -14.02 -14.84 -24.26
N GLU A 79 -13.35 -14.96 -23.10
CA GLU A 79 -13.56 -16.12 -22.21
C GLU A 79 -15.00 -16.18 -21.69
N ARG A 80 -15.66 -15.03 -21.50
CA ARG A 80 -17.10 -14.96 -21.18
C ARG A 80 -17.97 -15.45 -22.33
N MET A 81 -17.63 -15.10 -23.58
CA MET A 81 -18.36 -15.59 -24.76
C MET A 81 -18.19 -17.09 -24.95
N ILE A 82 -16.97 -17.62 -24.78
CA ILE A 82 -16.69 -19.06 -24.87
C ILE A 82 -17.43 -19.83 -23.77
N ALA A 83 -17.40 -19.34 -22.52
CA ALA A 83 -18.12 -19.96 -21.41
C ALA A 83 -19.64 -19.97 -21.65
N LYS A 84 -20.19 -18.87 -22.19
CA LYS A 84 -21.62 -18.78 -22.54
C LYS A 84 -22.01 -19.72 -23.68
N ALA A 85 -21.18 -19.85 -24.71
CA ALA A 85 -21.43 -20.78 -25.82
C ALA A 85 -21.42 -22.24 -25.34
N LYS A 86 -20.46 -22.59 -24.46
CA LYS A 86 -20.32 -23.96 -23.92
C LYS A 86 -21.45 -24.35 -22.95
N ALA A 87 -22.11 -23.38 -22.32
CA ALA A 87 -23.24 -23.61 -21.41
C ALA A 87 -24.60 -23.73 -22.13
N GLY A 88 -24.69 -23.36 -23.40
CA GLY A 88 -25.91 -23.46 -24.21
C GLY A 88 -26.03 -24.74 -25.05
N ASP A 89 -25.02 -25.61 -24.98
CA ASP A 89 -24.92 -26.89 -25.72
C ASP A 89 -25.30 -28.11 -24.83
N ALA A 90 -25.99 -27.87 -23.70
CA ALA A 90 -26.42 -28.87 -22.72
C ALA A 90 -27.93 -28.85 -22.50
#